data_AF-A0A9W7J8K9-F1
#
_entry.id   AF-A0A9W7J8K9-F1
#
_cell.length_a   1.000
_cell.length_b   1.000
_cell.length_c   1.000
_cell.angle_alpha   90.00
_cell.angle_beta   90.00
_cell.angle_gamma   90.00
#
_symmetry.space_group_name_H-M   'P 1'
#
loop_
_entity.id
_entity.type
_entity.pdbx_description
1 polymer ?
#
loop_
_entity_poly.entity_id
_entity_poly.type
_entity_poly.pdbx_seq_one_letter_code
_entity_poly.pdbx_strand_id
1 'polypeptide(L)'
;MAGQKYIDFLRAIKSGSVQKLNQLTGDKEANILDITTQEGNTALHMAARLGHKHLVEDIIKQRPSLTFKINHKGETPGSATSWTSSSMR
;
A
#
# COMPACT_ATOMS: atom_id res chain seq x y z
N MET A 1 1.13 22.19 0.01
CA MET A 1 0.99 21.25 1.16
C MET A 1 0.65 19.80 0.77
N ALA A 2 0.78 19.39 -0.52
CA ALA A 2 0.60 17.99 -0.91
C ALA A 2 1.87 17.12 -0.76
N GLY A 3 3.06 17.73 -0.90
CA GLY A 3 4.34 17.01 -0.85
C GLY A 3 4.70 16.44 0.53
N GLN A 4 4.36 17.15 1.62
CA GLN A 4 4.64 16.69 2.97
C GLN A 4 3.84 15.43 3.32
N LYS A 5 2.54 15.42 2.95
CA LYS A 5 1.65 14.27 3.14
C LYS A 5 2.16 13.02 2.41
N TYR A 6 2.71 13.18 1.20
CA TYR A 6 3.37 12.11 0.44
C TYR A 6 4.62 11.56 1.16
N ILE A 7 5.49 12.44 1.65
CA ILE A 7 6.72 12.05 2.37
C ILE A 7 6.37 11.28 3.64
N ASP A 8 5.39 11.76 4.41
CA ASP A 8 4.98 11.13 5.66
C ASP A 8 4.31 9.77 5.42
N PHE A 9 3.54 9.65 4.34
CA PHE A 9 3.01 8.37 3.87
C PHE A 9 4.12 7.38 3.53
N LEU A 10 5.09 7.77 2.70
CA LEU A 10 6.22 6.89 2.36
C LEU A 10 7.00 6.46 3.61
N ARG A 11 7.18 7.37 4.58
CA ARG A 11 7.87 7.07 5.83
C ARG A 11 7.07 6.09 6.70
N ALA A 12 5.75 6.24 6.77
CA ALA A 12 4.87 5.31 7.50
C ALA A 12 4.95 3.90 6.90
N ILE A 13 4.87 3.79 5.57
CA ILE A 13 4.98 2.50 4.86
C ILE A 13 6.37 1.89 5.05
N LYS A 14 7.44 2.67 4.85
CA LYS A 14 8.83 2.20 5.01
C LYS A 14 9.12 1.67 6.42
N SER A 15 8.60 2.35 7.44
CA SER A 15 8.77 1.94 8.83
C SER A 15 7.82 0.82 9.29
N GLY A 16 6.87 0.38 8.46
CA GLY A 16 5.88 -0.64 8.84
C GLY A 16 4.88 -0.15 9.91
N SER A 17 4.77 1.16 10.10
CA SER A 17 4.06 1.75 11.23
C SER A 17 2.58 1.93 10.89
N VAL A 18 1.78 0.92 11.23
CA VAL A 18 0.32 0.88 11.02
C VAL A 18 -0.37 2.09 11.64
N GLN A 19 0.02 2.46 12.86
CA GLN A 19 -0.58 3.57 13.59
C GLN A 19 -0.40 4.92 12.86
N LYS A 20 0.78 5.18 12.31
CA LYS A 20 1.04 6.38 11.49
C LYS A 20 0.28 6.35 10.18
N LEU A 21 0.17 5.19 9.55
CA LEU A 21 -0.63 5.04 8.34
C LEU A 21 -2.11 5.34 8.63
N ASN A 22 -2.65 4.80 9.72
CA ASN A 22 -4.04 5.01 10.13
C ASN A 22 -4.33 6.47 10.52
N GLN A 23 -3.36 7.17 11.12
CA GLN A 23 -3.46 8.61 11.36
C GLN A 23 -3.53 9.41 10.05
N LEU A 24 -2.81 8.97 9.00
CA LEU A 24 -2.83 9.63 7.69
C LEU A 24 -4.06 9.27 6.85
N THR A 25 -4.67 8.10 7.07
CA THR A 25 -5.89 7.64 6.37
C THR A 25 -7.19 8.08 7.03
N GLY A 26 -7.17 8.47 8.31
CA GLY A 26 -8.34 8.93 9.05
C GLY A 26 -8.96 10.24 8.53
N ASP A 27 -8.19 11.03 7.79
CA ASP A 27 -8.70 12.23 7.12
C ASP A 27 -9.51 11.84 5.88
N LYS A 28 -10.85 11.85 6.00
CA LYS A 28 -11.84 11.54 4.95
C LYS A 28 -11.64 12.27 3.62
N GLU A 29 -10.86 13.36 3.60
CA GLU A 29 -10.68 14.23 2.44
C GLU A 29 -9.65 13.72 1.42
N ALA A 30 -8.73 12.83 1.79
CA ALA A 30 -7.73 12.32 0.85
C ALA A 30 -7.40 10.87 1.09
N ASN A 31 -7.73 10.03 0.11
CA ASN A 31 -7.34 8.63 0.08
C ASN A 31 -5.84 8.49 -0.17
N ILE A 32 -5.04 8.70 0.87
CA ILE A 32 -3.59 8.55 0.85
C ILE A 32 -3.16 7.15 0.36
N LEU A 33 -4.03 6.14 0.51
CA LEU A 33 -3.81 4.78 0.01
C LEU A 33 -3.85 4.67 -1.53
N ASP A 34 -4.49 5.62 -2.22
CA ASP A 34 -4.51 5.66 -3.69
C ASP A 34 -3.25 6.31 -4.27
N ILE A 35 -2.41 6.92 -3.42
CA ILE A 35 -1.11 7.46 -3.82
C ILE A 35 -0.25 6.32 -4.33
N THR A 36 0.38 6.58 -5.48
CA THR A 36 1.32 5.66 -6.11
C THR A 36 2.69 6.32 -6.23
N THR A 37 3.73 5.50 -6.22
CA THR A 37 5.09 5.95 -6.56
C THR A 37 5.22 6.23 -8.06
N GLN A 38 6.37 6.75 -8.49
CA GLN A 38 6.65 6.95 -9.92
C GLN A 38 6.54 5.67 -10.75
N GLU A 39 6.78 4.51 -10.14
CA GLU A 39 6.64 3.19 -10.77
C GLU A 39 5.22 2.62 -10.69
N GLY A 40 4.25 3.38 -10.17
CA GLY A 40 2.88 2.93 -9.98
C GLY A 40 2.68 2.03 -8.75
N ASN A 41 3.67 1.92 -7.85
CA ASN A 41 3.53 1.09 -6.66
C ASN A 41 2.58 1.75 -5.65
N THR A 42 1.54 1.03 -5.27
CA THR A 42 0.62 1.43 -4.20
C THR A 42 1.21 1.20 -2.81
N ALA A 43 0.51 1.68 -1.77
CA ALA A 43 0.80 1.36 -0.37
C ALA A 43 1.02 -0.16 -0.17
N LEU A 44 0.15 -0.97 -0.79
CA LEU A 44 0.16 -2.42 -0.66
C LEU A 44 1.38 -3.06 -1.32
N HIS A 45 1.79 -2.60 -2.51
CA HIS A 45 3.02 -3.08 -3.17
C HIS A 45 4.24 -2.86 -2.27
N MET A 46 4.35 -1.66 -1.71
CA MET A 46 5.46 -1.31 -0.84
C MET A 46 5.44 -2.11 0.46
N ALA A 47 4.27 -2.22 1.11
CA ALA A 47 4.10 -2.99 2.34
C ALA A 47 4.46 -4.47 2.16
N ALA A 48 3.97 -5.08 1.07
CA ALA A 48 4.26 -6.47 0.73
C ALA A 48 5.75 -6.68 0.44
N ARG A 49 6.36 -5.81 -0.38
CA ARG A 49 7.80 -5.89 -0.71
C ARG A 49 8.70 -5.73 0.50
N LEU A 50 8.28 -4.96 1.50
CA LEU A 50 9.03 -4.74 2.74
C LEU A 50 8.78 -5.83 3.80
N GLY A 51 7.86 -6.77 3.56
CA GLY A 51 7.53 -7.84 4.51
C GLY A 51 6.65 -7.39 5.69
N HIS A 52 6.03 -6.22 5.61
CA HIS A 52 5.20 -5.65 6.67
C HIS A 52 3.80 -6.27 6.71
N LYS A 53 3.69 -7.53 7.15
CA LYS A 53 2.44 -8.32 7.14
C LYS A 53 1.26 -7.61 7.80
N HIS A 54 1.46 -7.03 9.00
CA HIS A 54 0.40 -6.30 9.69
C HIS A 54 -0.09 -5.07 8.90
N LEU A 55 0.83 -4.38 8.24
CA LEU A 55 0.52 -3.22 7.40
C LEU A 55 -0.25 -3.66 6.14
N VAL A 56 0.13 -4.78 5.54
CA VAL A 56 -0.57 -5.40 4.40
C VAL A 56 -2.02 -5.72 4.78
N GLU A 57 -2.23 -6.40 5.91
CA GLU A 57 -3.57 -6.74 6.39
C GLU A 57 -4.44 -5.50 6.64
N ASP A 58 -3.89 -4.47 7.29
CA ASP A 58 -4.63 -3.23 7.57
C ASP A 58 -4.95 -2.44 6.31
N ILE A 59 -4.03 -2.38 5.34
CA ILE A 59 -4.27 -1.75 4.04
C ILE A 59 -5.38 -2.50 3.27
N ILE A 60 -5.37 -3.84 3.29
CA ILE A 60 -6.40 -4.65 2.62
C ILE A 60 -7.77 -4.44 3.28
N LYS A 61 -7.83 -4.39 4.62
CA LYS A 61 -9.08 -4.11 5.35
C LYS A 61 -9.66 -2.74 5.01
N GLN A 62 -8.81 -1.72 4.88
CA GLN A 62 -9.23 -0.36 4.52
C GLN A 62 -9.56 -0.22 3.03
N ARG A 63 -8.78 -0.89 2.18
CA ARG A 63 -8.78 -0.76 0.73
C ARG A 63 -8.57 -2.12 0.03
N PRO A 64 -9.60 -2.97 -0.01
CA PRO A 64 -9.51 -4.26 -0.69
C PRO A 64 -9.18 -4.12 -2.18
N SER A 65 -9.62 -3.04 -2.82
CA SER A 65 -9.37 -2.80 -4.25
C SER A 65 -7.88 -2.72 -4.63
N LEU A 66 -6.99 -2.44 -3.68
CA LEU A 66 -5.55 -2.36 -3.94
C LEU A 66 -4.91 -3.73 -4.18
N THR A 67 -5.53 -4.84 -3.77
CA THR A 67 -4.98 -6.19 -3.99
C THR A 67 -4.86 -6.56 -5.46
N PHE A 68 -5.72 -5.97 -6.30
CA PHE A 68 -5.78 -6.23 -7.74
C PHE A 68 -5.12 -5.13 -8.58
N LYS A 69 -4.69 -4.03 -7.95
CA LYS A 69 -4.14 -2.89 -8.68
C LYS A 69 -2.73 -3.23 -9.15
N ILE A 70 -2.47 -3.03 -10.43
CA ILE A 70 -1.16 -3.28 -11.03
C ILE A 70 -0.31 -2.01 -11.05
N ASN A 71 1.00 -2.16 -10.87
CA ASN A 71 1.96 -1.07 -11.08
C ASN A 71 2.30 -0.89 -12.57
N HIS A 72 3.20 0.05 -12.92
CA HIS A 72 3.61 0.28 -14.32
C HIS A 72 4.35 -0.90 -14.96
N LYS A 73 4.80 -1.88 -14.15
CA LYS A 73 5.42 -3.13 -14.61
C LYS A 73 4.40 -4.26 -14.78
N GLY A 74 3.11 -4.00 -14.51
CA GLY A 74 2.06 -5.03 -14.56
C GLY A 74 2.08 -5.98 -13.36
N GLU A 75 2.82 -5.66 -12.29
CA GLU A 75 2.90 -6.49 -11.08
C GLU A 75 1.74 -6.17 -10.14
N THR A 76 1.21 -7.18 -9.46
CA THR A 76 0.28 -6.98 -8.34
C THR A 76 1.06 -6.94 -7.03
N PRO A 77 0.51 -6.37 -5.94
CA PRO A 77 1.20 -6.32 -4.65
C PRO A 77 1.62 -7.70 -4.13
N GLY A 78 0.84 -8.74 -4.44
CA GLY A 78 1.09 -10.11 -4.01
C GLY A 78 2.05 -10.91 -4.90
N SER A 79 2.28 -10.49 -6.16
CA SER A 79 3.11 -11.27 -7.11
C SER A 79 4.59 -11.29 -6.75
N ALA A 80 5.09 -10.25 -6.07
CA ALA A 80 6.51 -10.16 -5.68
C ALA A 80 6.90 -11.00 -4.46
N THR A 81 5.94 -11.62 -3.75
CA THR A 81 6.18 -12.25 -2.43
C THR A 81 5.85 -13.74 -2.35
N SER A 82 5.57 -14.40 -3.47
CA SER A 82 5.16 -15.83 -3.52
C SER A 82 3.75 -16.10 -2.99
N TRP A 83 2.82 -15.14 -3.12
CA TRP A 83 1.38 -15.39 -2.88
C TRP A 83 0.66 -15.96 -4.10
N THR A 84 1.34 -16.09 -5.25
CA THR A 84 0.73 -16.54 -6.50
C THR A 84 1.05 -17.99 -6.81
N SER A 85 0.17 -18.87 -6.35
CA SER A 85 -0.60 -19.74 -7.25
C SER A 85 -1.62 -20.47 -6.37
N SER A 86 -2.91 -20.11 -6.44
CA SER A 86 -4.06 -21.06 -6.33
C SER A 86 -5.44 -20.46 -6.01
N SER A 87 -5.60 -19.23 -5.50
CA SER A 87 -6.92 -18.85 -4.92
C SER A 87 -7.63 -17.62 -5.48
N MET A 88 -7.41 -17.26 -6.74
CA MET A 88 -8.27 -16.27 -7.42
C MET A 88 -8.61 -16.78 -8.82
N ARG A 89 -9.57 -17.70 -8.87
CA ARG A 89 -10.25 -18.13 -10.07
C ARG A 89 -11.73 -17.87 -9.88
#